data_AF-A0A5C2FN39-F1
#
_entry.id   AF-A0A5C2FN39-F1
#
_cell.length_a   1.000
_cell.length_b   1.000
_cell.length_c   1.000
_cell.angle_alpha   90.00
_cell.angle_beta   90.00
_cell.angle_gamma   90.00
#
_symmetry.space_group_name_H-M   'P 1'
#
loop_
_entity.id
_entity.type
_entity.pdbx_description
1 polymer ?
#
loop_
_entity_poly.entity_id
_entity_poly.type
_entity_poly.pdbx_seq_one_letter_code
_entity_poly.pdbx_strand_id
1 'polypeptide(L)'
;MSVRHESASGLIWNNKVEKVRMSQDSYARLRFANIRQLPETGLFADEVGAIAPDVQAVSIDLDDGGNLDLTGIENLPLLSSLIIHQCDGILPYGGSGNGVMALTRLLMPYAQGATEQLIASPHLQDMEIEGGTLDLLTHMAETVRNVLLQRVKRAADPRAWDRLTQLDQIEINQSGSIEVVAPAGAWPEVVSFTIIGSLKGIVLASKVRPFQYLYLEGVRRFDPGSSFWDLQAKRVTVGYSTNPPKWLVEAWPHRPDDWDESFSIASHPLLPGSEEPYFDEL
;
A
#
# COMPACT_ATOMS: atom_id res chain seq x y z
N MET A 1 7.02 -7.28 -28.33
CA MET A 1 6.08 -8.34 -28.76
C MET A 1 5.77 -9.22 -27.56
N SER A 2 4.53 -9.69 -27.42
CA SER A 2 4.13 -10.65 -26.39
C SER A 2 4.22 -12.06 -26.97
N VAL A 3 4.80 -13.01 -26.25
CA VAL A 3 4.89 -14.41 -26.66
C VAL A 3 4.08 -15.26 -25.68
N ARG A 4 3.07 -15.98 -26.18
CA ARG A 4 2.27 -16.91 -25.38
C ARG A 4 3.01 -18.24 -25.23
N HIS A 5 3.00 -18.77 -24.02
CA HIS A 5 3.54 -20.08 -23.66
C HIS A 5 2.43 -20.92 -23.02
N GLU A 6 2.41 -22.19 -23.36
CA GLU A 6 1.48 -23.19 -22.84
C GLU A 6 2.27 -24.47 -22.58
N SER A 7 2.22 -24.96 -21.35
CA SER A 7 2.98 -26.13 -20.93
C SER A 7 2.09 -27.38 -20.81
N ALA A 8 2.72 -28.55 -20.70
CA ALA A 8 2.00 -29.81 -20.54
C ALA A 8 1.28 -29.95 -19.19
N SER A 9 1.64 -29.15 -18.18
CA SER A 9 0.95 -29.12 -16.87
C SER A 9 -0.32 -28.26 -16.89
N GLY A 10 -0.57 -27.55 -18.00
CA GLY A 10 -1.68 -26.61 -18.13
C GLY A 10 -1.35 -25.17 -17.71
N LEU A 11 -0.07 -24.87 -17.44
CA LEU A 11 0.38 -23.48 -17.21
C LEU A 11 0.28 -22.68 -18.51
N ILE A 12 -0.46 -21.56 -18.48
CA ILE A 12 -0.54 -20.62 -19.60
C ILE A 12 -0.06 -19.25 -19.13
N TRP A 13 0.90 -18.69 -19.86
CA TRP A 13 1.45 -17.38 -19.53
C TRP A 13 1.97 -16.66 -20.77
N ASN A 14 2.18 -15.35 -20.64
CA ASN A 14 2.73 -14.51 -21.68
C ASN A 14 4.06 -13.89 -21.23
N ASN A 15 5.07 -13.96 -22.10
CA ASN A 15 6.33 -13.24 -21.94
C ASN A 15 6.25 -11.91 -22.67
N LYS A 16 6.47 -10.79 -21.97
CA LYS A 16 6.49 -9.46 -22.58
C LYS A 16 7.44 -8.55 -21.81
N VAL A 17 8.11 -7.65 -22.54
CA VAL A 17 8.85 -6.56 -21.91
C VAL A 17 7.93 -5.35 -21.77
N GLU A 18 7.74 -4.88 -20.54
CA GLU A 18 6.86 -3.76 -20.22
C GLU A 18 7.61 -2.65 -19.48
N LYS A 19 7.16 -1.41 -19.67
CA LYS A 19 7.65 -0.25 -18.93
C LYS A 19 6.86 -0.18 -17.62
N VAL A 20 7.57 -0.34 -16.51
CA VAL A 20 7.01 -0.36 -15.16
C VAL A 20 7.47 0.86 -14.42
N ARG A 21 6.55 1.49 -13.72
CA ARG A 21 6.90 2.54 -12.76
C ARG A 21 7.57 1.88 -11.56
N MET A 22 8.84 2.18 -11.32
CA MET A 22 9.60 1.66 -10.17
C MET A 22 9.47 2.58 -8.97
N SER A 23 9.35 3.90 -9.20
CA SER A 23 9.09 4.90 -8.16
C SER A 23 8.34 6.10 -8.76
N GLN A 24 8.08 7.15 -7.97
CA GLN A 24 7.33 8.32 -8.42
C GLN A 24 7.88 8.90 -9.74
N ASP A 25 9.21 8.93 -9.91
CA ASP A 25 9.88 9.50 -11.10
C ASP A 25 10.73 8.50 -11.90
N SER A 26 10.73 7.21 -11.54
CA SER A 26 11.56 6.19 -12.18
C SER A 26 10.73 5.13 -12.91
N TYR A 27 11.21 4.75 -14.09
CA TYR A 27 10.66 3.65 -14.86
C TYR A 27 11.75 2.67 -15.30
N ALA A 28 11.47 1.38 -15.17
CA ALA A 28 12.31 0.31 -15.71
C ALA A 28 11.58 -0.44 -16.83
N ARG A 29 12.35 -1.02 -17.75
CA ARG A 29 11.83 -2.01 -18.70
C ARG A 29 12.11 -3.39 -18.11
N LEU A 30 11.08 -4.04 -17.61
CA LEU A 30 11.20 -5.38 -17.02
C LEU A 30 10.64 -6.42 -17.97
N ARG A 31 11.25 -7.61 -17.98
CA ARG A 31 10.66 -8.78 -18.62
C ARG A 31 9.66 -9.44 -17.68
N PHE A 32 8.41 -9.49 -18.11
CA PHE A 32 7.30 -10.08 -17.38
C PHE A 32 7.02 -11.50 -17.81
N ALA A 33 6.70 -12.34 -16.83
CA ALA A 33 5.86 -13.50 -17.00
C ALA A 33 4.46 -13.19 -16.46
N ASN A 34 3.50 -13.01 -17.38
CA ASN A 34 2.09 -12.75 -17.06
C ASN A 34 1.33 -14.08 -17.08
N ILE A 35 1.06 -14.64 -15.92
CA ILE A 35 0.38 -15.93 -15.75
C ILE A 35 -1.13 -15.72 -15.84
N ARG A 36 -1.75 -16.47 -16.76
CA ARG A 36 -3.19 -16.41 -17.08
C ARG A 36 -3.95 -17.64 -16.61
N GLN A 37 -3.26 -18.78 -16.52
CA GLN A 37 -3.83 -20.03 -16.04
C GLN A 37 -2.73 -20.82 -15.31
N LEU A 38 -3.06 -21.34 -14.14
CA LEU A 38 -2.18 -22.20 -13.35
C LEU A 38 -2.47 -23.68 -13.63
N PRO A 39 -1.48 -24.57 -13.46
CA PRO A 39 -1.71 -26.00 -13.31
C PRO A 39 -2.64 -26.30 -12.12
N GLU A 40 -3.22 -27.50 -12.09
CA GLU A 40 -4.06 -27.95 -10.94
C GLU A 40 -3.31 -27.88 -9.59
N THR A 41 -1.99 -28.03 -9.61
CA THR A 41 -1.13 -27.94 -8.43
C THR A 41 -0.88 -26.51 -7.95
N GLY A 42 -1.17 -25.49 -8.78
CA GLY A 42 -0.85 -24.09 -8.49
C GLY A 42 0.63 -23.71 -8.67
N LEU A 43 1.51 -24.68 -8.91
CA LEU A 43 2.96 -24.48 -9.06
C LEU A 43 3.29 -23.94 -10.47
N PHE A 44 4.18 -22.95 -10.54
CA PHE A 44 4.58 -22.36 -11.82
C PHE A 44 6.06 -21.96 -11.91
N ALA A 45 6.73 -21.69 -10.78
CA ALA A 45 8.00 -20.98 -10.75
C ALA A 45 9.11 -21.71 -11.54
N ASP A 46 9.24 -23.02 -11.34
CA ASP A 46 10.27 -23.83 -12.02
C ASP A 46 10.05 -23.88 -13.54
N GLU A 47 8.79 -23.98 -14.00
CA GLU A 47 8.47 -23.99 -15.43
C GLU A 47 8.76 -22.64 -16.08
N VAL A 48 8.41 -21.54 -15.42
CA VAL A 48 8.72 -20.18 -15.90
C VAL A 48 10.24 -19.98 -15.94
N GLY A 49 10.96 -20.36 -14.88
CA GLY A 49 12.41 -20.22 -14.80
C GLY A 49 13.16 -21.04 -15.85
N ALA A 50 12.66 -22.22 -16.21
CA ALA A 50 13.24 -23.07 -17.26
C ALA A 50 13.09 -22.46 -18.67
N ILE A 51 11.96 -21.79 -18.95
CA ILE A 51 11.66 -21.24 -20.28
C ILE A 51 12.18 -19.81 -20.42
N ALA A 52 12.09 -19.00 -19.37
CA ALA A 52 12.51 -17.61 -19.34
C ALA A 52 13.31 -17.30 -18.07
N PRO A 53 14.59 -17.72 -18.02
CA PRO A 53 15.45 -17.53 -16.85
C PRO A 53 15.78 -16.05 -16.58
N ASP A 54 15.52 -15.16 -17.53
CA ASP A 54 15.73 -13.72 -17.42
C ASP A 54 14.46 -12.94 -17.03
N VAL A 55 13.42 -13.62 -16.54
CA VAL A 55 12.21 -12.97 -15.99
C VAL A 55 12.57 -12.12 -14.78
N GLN A 56 12.12 -10.87 -14.80
CA GLN A 56 12.34 -9.89 -13.74
C GLN A 56 11.07 -9.55 -12.98
N ALA A 57 9.91 -9.81 -13.58
CA ALA A 57 8.62 -9.56 -12.98
C ALA A 57 7.66 -10.72 -13.23
N VAL A 58 6.92 -11.12 -12.20
CA VAL A 58 5.82 -12.09 -12.33
C VAL A 58 4.53 -11.36 -12.00
N SER A 59 3.55 -11.46 -12.90
CA SER A 59 2.19 -10.97 -12.69
C SER A 59 1.21 -12.13 -12.76
N ILE A 60 0.36 -12.27 -11.75
CA ILE A 60 -0.69 -13.28 -11.68
C ILE A 60 -2.04 -12.60 -11.91
N ASP A 61 -2.65 -12.91 -13.06
CA ASP A 61 -3.95 -12.38 -13.50
C ASP A 61 -4.73 -13.51 -14.17
N LEU A 62 -5.34 -14.36 -13.33
CA LEU A 62 -5.95 -15.63 -13.72
C LEU A 62 -7.30 -15.41 -14.38
N ASP A 63 -7.52 -16.02 -15.56
CA ASP A 63 -8.77 -15.88 -16.32
C ASP A 63 -9.96 -16.55 -15.60
N ASP A 64 -9.72 -17.70 -14.95
CA ASP A 64 -10.76 -18.56 -14.35
C ASP A 64 -10.57 -18.79 -12.84
N GLY A 65 -9.83 -17.91 -12.16
CA GLY A 65 -9.48 -18.09 -10.74
C GLY A 65 -8.43 -19.19 -10.51
N GLY A 66 -8.31 -19.66 -9.26
CA GLY A 66 -7.37 -20.71 -8.87
C GLY A 66 -6.55 -20.40 -7.62
N ASN A 67 -6.02 -21.47 -7.01
CA ASN A 67 -5.10 -21.38 -5.88
C ASN A 67 -3.66 -21.28 -6.37
N LEU A 68 -2.94 -20.26 -5.89
CA LEU A 68 -1.55 -20.00 -6.23
C LEU A 68 -0.61 -20.69 -5.24
N ASP A 69 0.35 -21.46 -5.74
CA ASP A 69 1.48 -21.95 -4.94
C ASP A 69 2.74 -21.17 -5.32
N LEU A 70 3.31 -20.47 -4.34
CA LEU A 70 4.51 -19.66 -4.50
C LEU A 70 5.81 -20.46 -4.26
N THR A 71 5.73 -21.75 -3.99
CA THR A 71 6.90 -22.61 -3.78
C THR A 71 7.84 -22.56 -4.99
N GLY A 72 9.13 -22.31 -4.73
CA GLY A 72 10.16 -22.20 -5.76
C GLY A 72 10.26 -20.83 -6.41
N ILE A 73 9.43 -19.85 -6.04
CA ILE A 73 9.54 -18.47 -6.55
C ILE A 73 10.92 -17.85 -6.26
N GLU A 74 11.57 -18.29 -5.16
CA GLU A 74 12.92 -17.89 -4.79
C GLU A 74 13.99 -18.36 -5.78
N ASN A 75 13.67 -19.34 -6.64
CA ASN A 75 14.57 -19.87 -7.66
C ASN A 75 14.62 -18.98 -8.91
N LEU A 76 13.81 -17.91 -8.99
CA LEU A 76 13.84 -16.94 -10.08
C LEU A 76 14.87 -15.84 -9.76
N PRO A 77 16.12 -15.93 -10.27
CA PRO A 77 17.25 -15.17 -9.73
C PRO A 77 17.18 -13.66 -9.98
N LEU A 78 16.41 -13.24 -10.98
CA LEU A 78 16.25 -11.83 -11.35
C LEU A 78 14.90 -11.25 -10.93
N LEU A 79 14.08 -12.00 -10.19
CA LEU A 79 12.75 -11.56 -9.80
C LEU A 79 12.83 -10.35 -8.86
N SER A 80 12.51 -9.18 -9.38
CA SER A 80 12.47 -7.91 -8.65
C SER A 80 11.05 -7.44 -8.35
N SER A 81 10.05 -7.96 -9.07
CA SER A 81 8.64 -7.55 -8.90
C SER A 81 7.70 -8.74 -8.90
N LEU A 82 6.87 -8.86 -7.85
CA LEU A 82 5.79 -9.83 -7.78
C LEU A 82 4.46 -9.10 -7.66
N ILE A 83 3.52 -9.39 -8.56
CA ILE A 83 2.20 -8.76 -8.63
C ILE A 83 1.14 -9.85 -8.68
N ILE A 84 0.24 -9.88 -7.70
CA ILE A 84 -0.85 -10.85 -7.59
C ILE A 84 -2.14 -10.07 -7.40
N HIS A 85 -3.02 -10.08 -8.40
CA HIS A 85 -4.30 -9.34 -8.35
C HIS A 85 -5.51 -10.25 -8.20
N GLN A 86 -5.56 -11.37 -8.94
CA GLN A 86 -6.72 -12.25 -9.00
C GLN A 86 -6.30 -13.70 -8.75
N CYS A 87 -6.68 -14.21 -7.57
CA CYS A 87 -6.58 -15.63 -7.21
C CYS A 87 -7.67 -15.96 -6.17
N ASP A 88 -8.10 -17.21 -6.12
CA ASP A 88 -9.06 -17.67 -5.10
C ASP A 88 -8.39 -17.83 -3.73
N GLY A 89 -7.09 -18.09 -3.74
CA GLY A 89 -6.26 -18.22 -2.55
C GLY A 89 -4.78 -18.31 -2.89
N ILE A 90 -3.94 -17.99 -1.92
CA ILE A 90 -2.50 -18.25 -1.98
C ILE A 90 -2.22 -19.33 -0.94
N LEU A 91 -1.64 -20.44 -1.40
CA LEU A 91 -1.29 -21.57 -0.56
C LEU A 91 -0.12 -21.20 0.37
N PRO A 92 0.01 -21.88 1.53
CA PRO A 92 1.13 -21.64 2.43
C PRO A 92 2.46 -21.78 1.70
N TYR A 93 3.31 -20.77 1.83
CA TYR A 93 4.60 -20.74 1.16
C TYR A 93 5.51 -21.85 1.69
N GLY A 94 5.77 -22.86 0.85
CA GLY A 94 6.62 -24.01 1.14
C GLY A 94 8.10 -23.79 0.84
N GLY A 95 8.51 -22.54 0.56
CA GLY A 95 9.88 -22.20 0.21
C GLY A 95 10.89 -22.55 1.31
N SER A 96 12.10 -22.86 0.90
CA SER A 96 13.16 -23.36 1.79
C SER A 96 13.78 -22.29 2.70
N GLY A 97 13.38 -21.03 2.56
CA GLY A 97 13.84 -19.88 3.36
C GLY A 97 15.30 -19.46 3.10
N ASN A 98 16.03 -20.14 2.21
CA ASN A 98 17.47 -19.93 2.00
C ASN A 98 17.80 -19.11 0.74
N GLY A 99 16.83 -18.87 -0.14
CA GLY A 99 17.01 -18.06 -1.35
C GLY A 99 16.83 -16.57 -1.05
N VAL A 100 17.89 -15.77 -1.22
CA VAL A 100 17.77 -14.31 -1.16
C VAL A 100 17.14 -13.82 -2.47
N MET A 101 15.84 -13.50 -2.43
CA MET A 101 15.15 -12.91 -3.57
C MET A 101 15.62 -11.47 -3.79
N ALA A 102 15.80 -11.08 -5.06
CA ALA A 102 16.06 -9.69 -5.45
C ALA A 102 14.78 -8.83 -5.46
N LEU A 103 13.75 -9.23 -4.70
CA LEU A 103 12.42 -8.64 -4.72
C LEU A 103 12.47 -7.22 -4.17
N THR A 104 12.24 -6.23 -5.03
CA THR A 104 12.19 -4.80 -4.68
C THR A 104 10.75 -4.30 -4.57
N ARG A 105 9.81 -4.94 -5.26
CA ARG A 105 8.39 -4.56 -5.28
C ARG A 105 7.47 -5.76 -5.08
N LEU A 106 6.48 -5.59 -4.21
CA LEU A 106 5.46 -6.59 -3.93
C LEU A 106 4.06 -5.98 -4.02
N LEU A 107 3.16 -6.63 -4.76
CA LEU A 107 1.71 -6.37 -4.73
C LEU A 107 1.01 -7.70 -4.57
N MET A 108 0.24 -7.91 -3.50
CA MET A 108 -0.50 -9.16 -3.29
C MET A 108 -1.69 -9.01 -2.34
N PRO A 109 -2.71 -9.88 -2.43
CA PRO A 109 -3.61 -10.08 -1.31
C PRO A 109 -2.86 -10.72 -0.14
N TYR A 110 -3.27 -10.42 1.09
CA TYR A 110 -2.69 -10.99 2.29
C TYR A 110 -2.94 -12.49 2.36
N ALA A 111 -1.86 -13.24 2.53
CA ALA A 111 -1.85 -14.68 2.69
C ALA A 111 -0.91 -15.05 3.84
N GLN A 112 -1.51 -15.53 4.93
CA GLN A 112 -0.80 -15.85 6.15
C GLN A 112 0.35 -16.84 5.88
N GLY A 113 1.55 -16.50 6.38
CA GLY A 113 2.77 -17.27 6.21
C GLY A 113 3.53 -16.96 4.92
N ALA A 114 2.83 -16.62 3.83
CA ALA A 114 3.46 -16.24 2.57
C ALA A 114 3.83 -14.75 2.56
N THR A 115 2.89 -13.88 2.96
CA THR A 115 3.08 -12.43 2.97
C THR A 115 4.23 -12.04 3.91
N GLU A 116 4.27 -12.59 5.13
CA GLU A 116 5.32 -12.29 6.12
C GLU A 116 6.72 -12.64 5.62
N GLN A 117 6.86 -13.74 4.87
CA GLN A 117 8.14 -14.15 4.31
C GLN A 117 8.58 -13.24 3.15
N LEU A 118 7.65 -12.85 2.28
CA LEU A 118 7.93 -11.96 1.16
C LEU A 118 8.26 -10.54 1.61
N ILE A 119 7.55 -10.00 2.62
CA ILE A 119 7.82 -8.65 3.14
C ILE A 119 9.10 -8.55 3.97
N ALA A 120 9.63 -9.68 4.41
CA ALA A 120 10.94 -9.78 5.04
C ALA A 120 12.11 -9.81 4.01
N SER A 121 11.81 -9.76 2.70
CA SER A 121 12.85 -9.72 1.66
C SER A 121 13.79 -8.52 1.86
N PRO A 122 15.13 -8.73 1.90
CA PRO A 122 16.10 -7.71 2.30
C PRO A 122 16.29 -6.58 1.29
N HIS A 123 15.72 -6.70 0.10
CA HIS A 123 15.79 -5.69 -0.96
C HIS A 123 14.44 -5.01 -1.21
N LEU A 124 13.40 -5.36 -0.45
CA LEU A 124 12.07 -4.83 -0.67
C LEU A 124 12.03 -3.34 -0.34
N GLN A 125 11.48 -2.54 -1.24
CA GLN A 125 11.37 -1.09 -1.12
C GLN A 125 9.91 -0.65 -1.14
N ASP A 126 9.10 -1.29 -1.97
CA ASP A 126 7.70 -0.94 -2.19
C ASP A 126 6.80 -2.15 -1.93
N MET A 127 5.76 -1.96 -1.13
CA MET A 127 4.76 -2.99 -0.89
C MET A 127 3.34 -2.46 -0.95
N GLU A 128 2.48 -3.23 -1.60
CA GLU A 128 1.04 -3.05 -1.64
C GLU A 128 0.36 -4.34 -1.21
N ILE A 129 -0.32 -4.32 -0.06
CA ILE A 129 -0.99 -5.51 0.49
C ILE A 129 -2.49 -5.26 0.60
N GLU A 130 -3.29 -6.11 -0.05
CA GLU A 130 -4.74 -6.09 0.06
C GLU A 130 -5.22 -7.08 1.13
N GLY A 131 -5.93 -6.57 2.13
CA GLY A 131 -6.31 -7.36 3.28
C GLY A 131 -5.15 -7.54 4.27
N GLY A 132 -5.41 -8.24 5.37
CA GLY A 132 -4.47 -8.36 6.49
C GLY A 132 -4.72 -7.34 7.60
N THR A 133 -3.79 -7.26 8.55
CA THR A 133 -3.81 -6.33 9.69
C THR A 133 -2.55 -5.47 9.68
N LEU A 134 -2.53 -4.35 10.40
CA LEU A 134 -1.30 -3.56 10.58
C LEU A 134 -0.15 -4.38 11.21
N ASP A 135 -0.45 -5.47 11.92
CA ASP A 135 0.55 -6.31 12.57
C ASP A 135 1.58 -6.88 11.59
N LEU A 136 1.24 -7.00 10.29
CA LEU A 136 2.18 -7.42 9.25
C LEU A 136 3.41 -6.53 9.14
N LEU A 137 3.32 -5.25 9.54
CA LEU A 137 4.43 -4.31 9.51
C LEU A 137 5.59 -4.76 10.43
N THR A 138 5.33 -5.61 11.42
CA THR A 138 6.35 -6.17 12.31
C THR A 138 7.33 -7.10 11.60
N HIS A 139 6.94 -7.69 10.45
CA HIS A 139 7.79 -8.56 9.64
C HIS A 139 8.48 -7.83 8.48
N MET A 140 8.16 -6.55 8.28
CA MET A 140 8.66 -5.75 7.17
C MET A 140 10.17 -5.52 7.27
N ALA A 141 10.87 -5.70 6.15
CA ALA A 141 12.30 -5.40 6.03
C ALA A 141 12.63 -3.91 6.26
N GLU A 142 13.85 -3.61 6.69
CA GLU A 142 14.29 -2.23 7.00
C GLU A 142 14.46 -1.34 5.75
N THR A 143 14.57 -1.97 4.58
CA THR A 143 14.72 -1.31 3.28
C THR A 143 13.41 -0.77 2.72
N VAL A 144 12.26 -1.16 3.29
CA VAL A 144 10.96 -0.71 2.79
C VAL A 144 10.80 0.79 3.06
N ARG A 145 10.35 1.51 2.04
CA ARG A 145 10.15 2.97 2.05
C ARG A 145 8.71 3.37 1.78
N ASN A 146 8.02 2.63 0.90
CA ASN A 146 6.65 2.95 0.51
C ASN A 146 5.71 1.78 0.81
N VAL A 147 4.64 2.08 1.55
CA VAL A 147 3.64 1.09 1.96
C VAL A 147 2.25 1.56 1.57
N LEU A 148 1.51 0.71 0.84
CA LEU A 148 0.08 0.84 0.61
C LEU A 148 -0.64 -0.36 1.21
N LEU A 149 -1.52 -0.12 2.17
CA LEU A 149 -2.36 -1.17 2.77
C LEU A 149 -3.82 -0.93 2.39
N GLN A 150 -4.44 -1.90 1.73
CA GLN A 150 -5.84 -1.82 1.33
C GLN A 150 -6.71 -2.73 2.20
N ARG A 151 -7.95 -2.32 2.50
CA ARG A 151 -8.95 -3.16 3.20
C ARG A 151 -8.42 -3.74 4.52
N VAL A 152 -7.70 -2.91 5.26
CA VAL A 152 -7.02 -3.26 6.51
C VAL A 152 -8.04 -3.67 7.57
N LYS A 153 -7.78 -4.82 8.18
CA LYS A 153 -8.52 -5.34 9.34
C LYS A 153 -7.90 -4.80 10.63
N ARG A 154 -8.65 -4.92 11.73
CA ARG A 154 -8.21 -4.45 13.06
C ARG A 154 -6.87 -5.08 13.44
N ALA A 155 -5.91 -4.24 13.83
CA ALA A 155 -4.64 -4.65 14.41
C ALA A 155 -4.84 -5.24 15.81
N ALA A 156 -4.08 -6.28 16.14
CA ALA A 156 -4.03 -6.83 17.49
C ALA A 156 -2.95 -6.13 18.35
N ASP A 157 -1.84 -5.73 17.73
CA ASP A 157 -0.69 -5.12 18.40
C ASP A 157 -0.56 -3.63 18.06
N PRO A 158 -0.79 -2.72 19.04
CA PRO A 158 -0.55 -1.30 18.86
C PRO A 158 0.90 -0.94 18.48
N ARG A 159 1.87 -1.81 18.79
CA ARG A 159 3.30 -1.58 18.47
C ARG A 159 3.61 -1.72 16.98
N ALA A 160 2.68 -2.22 16.18
CA ALA A 160 2.85 -2.27 14.72
C ALA A 160 3.14 -0.89 14.11
N TRP A 161 2.61 0.18 14.71
CA TRP A 161 2.86 1.57 14.31
C TRP A 161 4.34 1.96 14.45
N ASP A 162 5.12 1.36 15.35
CA ASP A 162 6.53 1.71 15.56
C ASP A 162 7.40 1.42 14.34
N ARG A 163 6.94 0.54 13.44
CA ARG A 163 7.65 0.19 12.21
C ARG A 163 7.52 1.24 11.10
N LEU A 164 6.69 2.27 11.30
CA LEU A 164 6.49 3.32 10.31
C LEU A 164 7.66 4.32 10.22
N THR A 165 8.47 4.48 11.27
CA THR A 165 9.50 5.54 11.32
C THR A 165 10.54 5.46 10.20
N GLN A 166 10.77 4.29 9.61
CA GLN A 166 11.71 4.11 8.51
C GLN A 166 11.13 4.37 7.11
N LEU A 167 9.81 4.59 7.02
CA LEU A 167 9.13 4.77 5.75
C LEU A 167 9.22 6.23 5.30
N ASP A 168 9.24 6.42 3.99
CA ASP A 168 9.05 7.73 3.37
C ASP A 168 7.54 8.01 3.29
N GLN A 169 6.75 7.00 2.92
CA GLN A 169 5.31 7.12 2.75
C GLN A 169 4.53 5.88 3.24
N ILE A 170 3.38 6.13 3.85
CA ILE A 170 2.33 5.12 4.06
C ILE A 170 0.97 5.63 3.60
N GLU A 171 0.22 4.76 2.93
CA GLU A 171 -1.19 4.95 2.63
C GLU A 171 -2.01 3.76 3.18
N ILE A 172 -3.09 4.08 3.89
CA ILE A 172 -4.13 3.12 4.29
C ILE A 172 -5.40 3.46 3.52
N ASN A 173 -5.88 2.50 2.73
CA ASN A 173 -6.98 2.71 1.80
C ASN A 173 -8.14 1.72 2.06
N GLN A 174 -9.38 2.13 1.73
CA GLN A 174 -10.59 1.30 1.72
C GLN A 174 -10.82 0.48 2.99
N SER A 175 -10.61 1.07 4.17
CA SER A 175 -10.65 0.34 5.44
C SER A 175 -11.84 0.73 6.33
N GLY A 176 -12.27 -0.20 7.18
CA GLY A 176 -13.44 -0.01 8.05
C GLY A 176 -13.17 1.01 9.16
N SER A 177 -12.68 0.56 10.31
CA SER A 177 -12.27 1.43 11.42
C SER A 177 -10.78 1.25 11.67
N ILE A 178 -10.05 2.37 11.75
CA ILE A 178 -8.62 2.38 12.06
C ILE A 178 -8.40 3.18 13.34
N GLU A 179 -7.71 2.56 14.28
CA GLU A 179 -7.24 3.18 15.52
C GLU A 179 -5.78 3.58 15.31
N VAL A 180 -5.55 4.88 15.28
CA VAL A 180 -4.25 5.48 15.00
C VAL A 180 -3.52 5.68 16.32
N VAL A 181 -2.30 5.14 16.40
CA VAL A 181 -1.40 5.28 17.54
C VAL A 181 -0.11 5.91 17.05
N ALA A 182 0.44 6.86 17.81
CA ALA A 182 1.70 7.49 17.44
C ALA A 182 2.86 6.49 17.49
N PRO A 183 3.72 6.43 16.47
CA PRO A 183 4.93 5.62 16.52
C PRO A 183 5.88 6.13 17.61
N ALA A 184 6.68 5.24 18.20
CA ALA A 184 7.71 5.59 19.17
C ALA A 184 8.73 6.61 18.61
N GLY A 185 9.08 6.45 17.33
CA GLY A 185 9.96 7.35 16.59
C GLY A 185 9.21 8.55 16.01
N ALA A 186 9.22 8.67 14.69
CA ALA A 186 8.52 9.71 13.94
C ALA A 186 7.52 9.10 12.96
N TRP A 187 6.58 9.93 12.48
CA TRP A 187 5.79 9.60 11.31
C TRP A 187 6.65 9.59 10.05
N PRO A 188 6.27 8.80 9.03
CA PRO A 188 6.76 8.98 7.66
C PRO A 188 6.56 10.42 7.19
N GLU A 189 7.27 10.82 6.15
CA GLU A 189 7.09 12.14 5.54
C GLU A 189 5.64 12.32 5.06
N VAL A 190 5.08 11.30 4.41
CA VAL A 190 3.69 11.32 3.93
C VAL A 190 2.86 10.21 4.58
N VAL A 191 1.75 10.60 5.20
CA VAL A 191 0.74 9.67 5.74
C VAL A 191 -0.60 9.95 5.09
N SER A 192 -1.18 8.94 4.46
CA SER A 192 -2.44 9.05 3.73
C SER A 192 -3.50 8.10 4.28
N PHE A 193 -4.70 8.61 4.49
CA PHE A 193 -5.88 7.83 4.84
C PHE A 193 -6.98 8.08 3.81
N THR A 194 -7.27 7.07 2.99
CA THR A 194 -8.18 7.16 1.84
C THR A 194 -9.35 6.20 2.01
N ILE A 195 -10.59 6.66 1.83
CA ILE A 195 -11.82 5.85 1.91
C ILE A 195 -11.87 5.06 3.23
N ILE A 196 -11.89 5.78 4.36
CA ILE A 196 -11.92 5.18 5.70
C ILE A 196 -13.29 5.34 6.36
N GLY A 197 -13.86 4.25 6.86
CA GLY A 197 -15.15 4.28 7.56
C GLY A 197 -15.12 5.05 8.89
N SER A 198 -14.06 4.91 9.68
CA SER A 198 -13.80 5.70 10.89
C SER A 198 -12.31 5.76 11.23
N LEU A 199 -11.78 6.96 11.45
CA LEU A 199 -10.47 7.18 12.06
C LEU A 199 -10.67 7.51 13.55
N LYS A 200 -9.84 6.95 14.42
CA LYS A 200 -9.88 7.20 15.87
C LYS A 200 -8.46 7.40 16.39
N GLY A 201 -8.30 8.30 17.37
CA GLY A 201 -7.02 8.54 18.04
C GLY A 201 -6.03 9.38 17.23
N ILE A 202 -6.35 9.76 15.99
CA ILE A 202 -5.43 10.49 15.11
C ILE A 202 -5.06 11.87 15.67
N VAL A 203 -5.98 12.57 16.34
CA VAL A 203 -5.67 13.87 16.96
C VAL A 203 -4.71 13.68 18.12
N LEU A 204 -4.97 12.72 19.02
CA LEU A 204 -4.06 12.41 20.12
C LEU A 204 -2.69 11.97 19.59
N ALA A 205 -2.67 11.11 18.58
CA ALA A 205 -1.44 10.62 17.97
C ALA A 205 -0.63 11.78 17.35
N SER A 206 -1.29 12.74 16.70
CA SER A 206 -0.64 13.95 16.15
C SER A 206 -0.02 14.83 17.23
N LYS A 207 -0.63 14.92 18.42
CA LYS A 207 -0.09 15.70 19.56
C LYS A 207 1.13 15.03 20.18
N VAL A 208 1.20 13.70 20.16
CA VAL A 208 2.37 12.95 20.64
C VAL A 208 3.51 13.07 19.64
N ARG A 209 3.22 12.92 18.35
CA ARG A 209 4.15 13.12 17.23
C ARG A 209 3.44 13.89 16.12
N PRO A 210 3.83 15.14 15.80
CA PRO A 210 3.22 15.88 14.70
C PRO A 210 3.50 15.22 13.35
N PHE A 211 2.51 15.22 12.45
CA PHE A 211 2.70 14.76 11.08
C PHE A 211 3.53 15.77 10.28
N GLN A 212 4.23 15.32 9.23
CA GLN A 212 4.76 16.24 8.24
C GLN A 212 3.68 16.56 7.21
N TYR A 213 3.32 15.60 6.37
CA TYR A 213 2.24 15.72 5.41
C TYR A 213 1.17 14.67 5.69
N LEU A 214 -0.04 15.13 6.05
CA LEU A 214 -1.19 14.27 6.31
C LEU A 214 -2.24 14.46 5.21
N TYR A 215 -2.59 13.40 4.50
CA TYR A 215 -3.65 13.41 3.49
C TYR A 215 -4.88 12.64 3.99
N LEU A 216 -6.05 13.28 3.91
CA LEU A 216 -7.33 12.70 4.33
C LEU A 216 -8.32 12.80 3.18
N GLU A 217 -8.79 11.67 2.66
CA GLU A 217 -9.81 11.65 1.60
C GLU A 217 -10.84 10.55 1.87
N GLY A 218 -12.13 10.86 1.66
CA GLY A 218 -13.19 9.87 1.82
C GLY A 218 -13.34 9.31 3.25
N VAL A 219 -12.85 10.02 4.27
CA VAL A 219 -13.02 9.65 5.68
C VAL A 219 -14.46 9.94 6.11
N ARG A 220 -15.21 8.91 6.51
CA ARG A 220 -16.63 9.05 6.88
C ARG A 220 -16.84 9.56 8.31
N ARG A 221 -16.02 9.10 9.27
CA ARG A 221 -16.03 9.58 10.65
C ARG A 221 -14.61 9.95 11.06
N PHE A 222 -14.40 11.23 11.31
CA PHE A 222 -13.14 11.75 11.82
C PHE A 222 -13.15 11.78 13.35
N ASP A 223 -12.12 11.22 13.96
CA ASP A 223 -11.80 11.13 15.39
C ASP A 223 -12.93 11.54 16.37
N PRO A 224 -13.94 10.68 16.59
CA PRO A 224 -15.11 11.05 17.38
C PRO A 224 -14.75 11.53 18.79
N GLY A 225 -15.16 12.74 19.13
CA GLY A 225 -14.87 13.38 20.43
C GLY A 225 -13.66 14.31 20.42
N SER A 226 -12.90 14.36 19.33
CA SER A 226 -11.80 15.30 19.13
C SER A 226 -12.19 16.42 18.16
N SER A 227 -11.55 17.58 18.31
CA SER A 227 -11.62 18.66 17.31
C SER A 227 -10.73 18.32 16.11
N PHE A 228 -11.20 18.56 14.89
CA PHE A 228 -10.38 18.45 13.68
C PHE A 228 -9.20 19.44 13.69
N TRP A 229 -9.44 20.65 14.19
CA TRP A 229 -8.45 21.74 14.24
C TRP A 229 -7.34 21.50 15.27
N ASP A 230 -7.48 20.49 16.13
CA ASP A 230 -6.45 20.09 17.08
C ASP A 230 -5.35 19.22 16.46
N LEU A 231 -5.48 18.84 15.18
CA LEU A 231 -4.45 18.08 14.47
C LEU A 231 -3.14 18.87 14.38
N GLN A 232 -2.05 18.23 14.76
CA GLN A 232 -0.70 18.78 14.59
C GLN A 232 -0.04 18.17 13.35
N ALA A 233 0.15 18.99 12.33
CA ALA A 233 0.93 18.64 11.15
C ALA A 233 1.62 19.89 10.56
N LYS A 234 2.68 19.70 9.77
CA LYS A 234 3.22 20.78 8.93
C LYS A 234 2.22 21.15 7.82
N ARG A 235 1.55 20.15 7.25
CA ARG A 235 0.43 20.36 6.32
C ARG A 235 -0.58 19.22 6.39
N VAL A 236 -1.85 19.55 6.52
CA VAL A 236 -2.99 18.64 6.37
C VAL A 236 -3.69 18.95 5.06
N THR A 237 -3.92 17.95 4.21
CA THR A 237 -4.71 18.12 2.98
C THR A 237 -5.97 17.29 3.10
N VAL A 238 -7.13 17.92 2.87
CA VAL A 238 -8.42 17.23 2.86
C VAL A 238 -8.97 17.18 1.44
N GLY A 239 -8.95 15.99 0.84
CA GLY A 239 -9.48 15.71 -0.48
C GLY A 239 -10.95 15.31 -0.45
N TYR A 240 -11.73 15.82 -1.40
CA TYR A 240 -13.09 15.37 -1.67
C TYR A 240 -13.49 15.72 -3.11
N SER A 241 -14.35 14.90 -3.72
CA SER A 241 -14.69 15.02 -5.15
C SER A 241 -15.79 16.05 -5.43
N THR A 242 -16.89 16.01 -4.69
CA THR A 242 -18.07 16.86 -4.96
C THR A 242 -18.51 17.64 -3.73
N ASN A 243 -18.63 16.98 -2.59
CA ASN A 243 -19.05 17.62 -1.34
C ASN A 243 -17.99 17.36 -0.25
N PRO A 244 -17.70 18.36 0.60
CA PRO A 244 -16.87 18.15 1.77
C PRO A 244 -17.53 17.15 2.73
N PRO A 245 -16.74 16.39 3.49
CA PRO A 245 -17.28 15.45 4.45
C PRO A 245 -18.03 16.20 5.57
N LYS A 246 -19.10 15.58 6.07
CA LYS A 246 -19.98 16.18 7.08
C LYS A 246 -19.21 16.70 8.31
N TRP A 247 -18.25 15.93 8.81
CA TRP A 247 -17.45 16.32 9.97
C TRP A 247 -16.62 17.59 9.72
N LEU A 248 -16.19 17.84 8.47
CA LEU A 248 -15.46 19.07 8.13
C LEU A 248 -16.41 20.26 8.14
N VAL A 249 -17.60 20.12 7.55
CA VAL A 249 -18.64 21.16 7.56
C VAL A 249 -19.06 21.52 8.98
N GLU A 250 -19.18 20.52 9.85
CA GLU A 250 -19.51 20.73 11.28
C GLU A 250 -18.37 21.38 12.06
N ALA A 251 -17.11 21.04 11.74
CA ALA A 251 -15.95 21.67 12.37
C ALA A 251 -15.68 23.09 11.86
N TRP A 252 -16.09 23.41 10.62
CA TRP A 252 -15.75 24.66 9.91
C TRP A 252 -15.98 25.97 10.68
N PRO A 253 -17.11 26.15 11.42
CA PRO A 253 -17.35 27.37 12.19
C PRO A 253 -16.36 27.60 13.34
N HIS A 254 -15.61 26.57 13.72
CA HIS A 254 -14.67 26.59 14.84
C HIS A 254 -13.20 26.62 14.39
N ARG A 255 -12.96 26.84 13.10
CA ARG A 255 -11.59 26.95 12.58
C ARG A 255 -10.85 28.12 13.23
N PRO A 256 -9.56 27.98 13.55
CA PRO A 256 -8.75 29.11 14.00
C PRO A 256 -8.55 30.11 12.85
N ASP A 257 -8.14 31.34 13.16
CA ASP A 257 -8.00 32.40 12.16
C ASP A 257 -6.87 32.11 11.15
N ASP A 258 -5.84 31.37 11.58
CA ASP A 258 -4.64 30.96 10.84
C ASP A 258 -4.70 29.52 10.28
N TRP A 259 -5.91 28.96 10.16
CA TRP A 259 -6.09 27.57 9.74
C TRP A 259 -5.45 27.24 8.38
N ASP A 260 -5.43 28.20 7.46
CA ASP A 260 -4.92 28.06 6.09
C ASP A 260 -3.38 27.96 6.02
N GLU A 261 -2.65 28.31 7.09
CA GLU A 261 -1.20 28.12 7.17
C GLU A 261 -0.81 26.63 7.21
N SER A 262 -1.68 25.79 7.78
CA SER A 262 -1.41 24.36 8.01
C SER A 262 -2.40 23.43 7.29
N PHE A 263 -3.54 23.94 6.81
CA PHE A 263 -4.58 23.11 6.20
C PHE A 263 -4.86 23.54 4.75
N SER A 264 -4.74 22.58 3.84
CA SER A 264 -5.04 22.71 2.41
C SER A 264 -6.39 22.04 2.14
N ILE A 265 -7.43 22.84 1.93
CA ILE A 265 -8.81 22.37 1.75
C ILE A 265 -9.35 23.04 0.49
N ALA A 266 -9.85 22.24 -0.45
CA ALA A 266 -10.43 22.76 -1.68
C ALA A 266 -11.58 23.74 -1.38
N SER A 267 -11.73 24.76 -2.22
CA SER A 267 -12.79 25.76 -2.06
C SER A 267 -14.18 25.16 -2.27
N HIS A 268 -15.14 25.48 -1.41
CA HIS A 268 -16.51 24.99 -1.55
C HIS A 268 -17.54 25.91 -0.88
N PRO A 269 -18.76 26.09 -1.43
CA PRO A 269 -19.80 26.95 -0.86
C PRO A 269 -20.23 26.62 0.58
N LEU A 270 -20.09 25.35 0.98
CA LEU A 270 -20.37 24.90 2.36
C LEU A 270 -19.25 25.25 3.35
N LEU A 271 -18.10 25.69 2.86
CA LEU A 271 -16.92 26.04 3.65
C LEU A 271 -16.57 27.51 3.37
N PRO A 272 -17.38 28.48 3.82
CA PRO A 272 -17.15 29.89 3.53
C PRO A 272 -15.77 30.34 4.03
N GLY A 273 -15.02 31.04 3.17
CA GLY A 273 -13.63 31.42 3.43
C GLY A 273 -12.58 30.35 3.09
N SER A 274 -12.97 29.24 2.46
CA SER A 274 -12.04 28.28 1.82
C SER A 274 -11.63 28.68 0.40
N GLU A 275 -12.14 29.82 -0.09
CA GLU A 275 -11.76 30.40 -1.38
C GLU A 275 -10.26 30.69 -1.34
N GLU A 276 -9.51 30.17 -2.32
CA GLU A 276 -8.06 30.35 -2.37
C GLU A 276 -7.70 31.84 -2.21
N PRO A 277 -6.85 32.23 -1.24
CA PRO A 277 -6.12 33.45 -1.41
C PRO A 277 -5.29 33.26 -2.69
N TYR A 278 -5.52 34.12 -3.68
CA TYR A 278 -4.70 34.21 -4.88
C TYR A 278 -3.22 34.07 -4.50
N PHE A 279 -2.62 32.91 -4.78
CA PHE A 279 -1.17 32.79 -4.81
C PHE A 279 -0.72 33.42 -6.13
N ASP A 280 -0.56 34.75 -6.12
CA ASP A 280 0.34 35.40 -7.07
C ASP A 280 1.74 34.82 -6.84
N GLU A 281 2.25 34.19 -7.90
CA GLU A 281 3.62 33.77 -8.19
C GLU A 281 4.73 34.18 -7.18
N LEU A 282 5.43 33.17 -6.62
CA LEU A 282 6.88 33.24 -6.33
C LEU A 282 7.55 31.88 -6.57
#